data_AF-A0A7V4UQF0-F1
#
_entry.id   AF-A0A7V4UQF0-F1
#
_cell.length_a   1.000
_cell.length_b   1.000
_cell.length_c   1.000
_cell.angle_alpha   90.00
_cell.angle_beta   90.00
_cell.angle_gamma   90.00
#
_symmetry.space_group_name_H-M   'P 1'
#
loop_
_entity.id
_entity.type
_entity.pdbx_description
1 polymer ?
#
loop_
_entity_poly.entity_id
_entity_poly.type
_entity_poly.pdbx_seq_one_letter_code
_entity_poly.pdbx_strand_id
1 'polypeptide(L)'
;MTSRFPYHVRHRTAIFTCFTVDISPVVEGIRVSWWRELMPHRWLFKTEPGAYSFQQLQKDKKTVWDGVKNKLALKHLSQVKKGDEIMVYHTGDEKAAVGIARALGAAYPDPSKKDPKLLVVEIAAVKALSRSVALSEMKANPKLGRCDLLRLPRLSVMPVSDEQWTIIKRMARA
;
A
#
# COMPACT_ATOMS: atom_id res chain seq x y z
N MET A 1 -26.25 38.61 72.39
CA MET A 1 -24.78 38.51 72.58
C MET A 1 -24.11 38.73 71.23
N THR A 2 -23.12 39.62 71.22
CA THR A 2 -22.58 40.34 70.07
C THR A 2 -21.42 39.60 69.38
N SER A 3 -21.45 39.46 68.05
CA SER A 3 -20.26 39.23 67.21
C SER A 3 -20.49 39.91 65.85
N ARG A 4 -20.05 41.14 65.62
CA ARG A 4 -18.71 41.56 65.14
C ARG A 4 -18.23 40.82 63.87
N PHE A 5 -18.67 41.33 62.72
CA PHE A 5 -17.93 41.30 61.44
C PHE A 5 -16.79 42.34 61.49
N PRO A 6 -15.63 42.12 60.84
CA PRO A 6 -15.44 42.43 59.41
C PRO A 6 -14.66 41.31 58.68
N TYR A 7 -14.58 41.24 57.35
CA TYR A 7 -13.54 41.86 56.52
C TYR A 7 -13.97 41.92 55.05
N HIS A 8 -13.78 43.09 54.45
CA HIS A 8 -13.79 43.29 53.00
C HIS A 8 -12.51 42.74 52.37
N VAL A 9 -12.65 41.95 51.31
CA VAL A 9 -11.59 41.76 50.31
C VAL A 9 -12.21 41.84 48.92
N ARG A 10 -11.78 42.86 48.15
CA ARG A 10 -12.07 43.03 46.73
C ARG A 10 -11.11 42.14 45.94
N HIS A 11 -11.59 41.28 45.04
CA HIS A 11 -10.78 40.81 43.92
C HIS A 11 -11.54 40.76 42.60
N ARG A 12 -11.01 41.60 41.71
CA ARG A 12 -11.11 41.77 40.27
C ARG A 12 -11.64 40.58 39.45
N THR A 13 -12.63 40.89 38.62
CA THR A 13 -13.02 40.18 37.40
C THR A 13 -11.82 40.02 36.47
N ALA A 14 -11.44 38.77 36.17
CA ALA A 14 -10.50 38.45 35.11
C ALA A 14 -11.30 37.98 33.88
N ILE A 15 -11.25 38.80 32.83
CA ILE A 15 -11.80 38.51 31.50
C ILE A 15 -10.90 37.46 30.87
N PHE A 16 -11.43 36.26 30.62
CA PHE A 16 -10.75 35.22 29.83
C PHE A 16 -10.85 35.59 28.35
N THR A 17 -9.80 36.17 27.80
CA THR A 17 -9.59 36.24 26.35
C THR A 17 -9.15 34.86 25.85
N CYS A 18 -10.05 34.22 25.11
CA CYS A 18 -9.79 32.99 24.37
C CYS A 18 -8.82 33.31 23.22
N PHE A 19 -7.52 33.02 23.42
CA PHE A 19 -6.57 32.98 22.31
C PHE A 19 -6.79 31.67 21.55
N THR A 20 -7.46 31.73 20.41
CA THR A 20 -7.44 30.65 19.44
C THR A 20 -6.04 30.62 18.81
N VAL A 21 -5.24 29.63 19.19
CA VAL A 21 -4.03 29.28 18.43
C VAL A 21 -4.48 28.73 17.08
N ASP A 22 -4.36 29.56 16.05
CA ASP A 22 -4.50 29.16 14.66
C ASP A 22 -3.35 28.22 14.30
N ILE A 23 -3.65 26.92 14.22
CA ILE A 23 -2.68 25.86 13.88
C ILE A 23 -2.60 25.71 12.35
N SER A 24 -2.55 26.82 11.61
CA SER A 24 -2.24 26.80 10.19
C SER A 24 -0.74 26.55 10.00
N PRO A 25 -0.33 25.42 9.38
CA PRO A 25 1.08 25.15 9.18
C PRO A 25 1.64 26.08 8.09
N VAL A 26 2.63 26.89 8.46
CA VAL A 26 3.49 27.62 7.52
C VAL A 26 4.25 26.58 6.68
N VAL A 27 4.03 26.59 5.36
CA VAL A 27 4.56 25.61 4.40
C VAL A 27 5.69 26.22 3.56
N GLU A 28 6.92 26.12 4.05
CA GLU A 28 8.12 26.37 3.23
C GLU A 28 9.13 25.21 3.33
N GLY A 29 9.39 24.58 2.17
CA GLY A 29 10.71 24.03 1.82
C GLY A 29 11.06 22.59 2.21
N ILE A 30 10.79 22.12 3.44
CA ILE A 30 11.50 20.91 3.96
C ILE A 30 10.58 19.69 4.15
N ARG A 31 9.26 19.84 4.06
CA ARG A 31 8.31 18.82 4.52
C ARG A 31 7.78 17.86 3.45
N VAL A 32 8.29 17.84 2.21
CA VAL A 32 7.73 17.00 1.12
C VAL A 32 8.63 15.79 0.78
N SER A 33 9.94 15.90 0.98
CA SER A 33 10.91 14.82 0.66
C SER A 33 10.78 13.62 1.62
N TRP A 34 10.73 13.87 2.93
CA TRP A 34 10.73 12.83 3.96
C TRP A 34 9.53 11.87 3.89
N TRP A 35 8.33 12.35 3.56
CA TRP A 35 7.16 11.47 3.46
C TRP A 35 7.21 10.59 2.22
N ARG A 36 7.81 11.07 1.13
CA ARG A 36 7.93 10.31 -0.12
C ARG A 36 8.88 9.12 0.04
N GLU A 37 9.91 9.27 0.86
CA GLU A 37 10.86 8.22 1.23
C GLU A 37 10.27 7.20 2.22
N LEU A 38 9.23 7.61 2.97
CA LEU A 38 8.48 6.73 3.88
C LEU A 38 7.27 6.05 3.23
N MET A 39 6.93 6.39 1.99
CA MET A 39 5.83 5.73 1.29
C MET A 39 6.29 4.40 0.70
N PRO A 40 5.60 3.29 1.02
CA PRO A 40 5.94 1.99 0.45
C PRO A 40 5.78 2.03 -1.07
N HIS A 41 6.72 1.41 -1.79
CA HIS A 41 6.53 1.22 -3.22
C HIS A 41 5.36 0.27 -3.45
N ARG A 42 4.69 0.46 -4.59
CA ARG A 42 3.47 -0.26 -4.94
C ARG A 42 3.74 -1.17 -6.13
N TRP A 43 3.39 -2.43 -5.96
CA TRP A 43 3.65 -3.47 -6.94
C TRP A 43 2.36 -4.21 -7.29
N LEU A 44 2.35 -4.89 -8.43
CA LEU A 44 1.33 -5.87 -8.77
C LEU A 44 2.00 -7.19 -9.12
N PHE A 45 1.58 -8.25 -8.44
CA PHE A 45 2.08 -9.61 -8.61
C PHE A 45 0.95 -10.48 -9.16
N LYS A 46 1.22 -11.20 -10.26
CA LYS A 46 0.27 -12.11 -10.89
C LYS A 46 0.44 -13.52 -10.39
N THR A 47 -0.66 -14.19 -10.12
CA THR A 47 -0.73 -15.63 -9.85
C THR A 47 -1.96 -16.23 -10.51
N GLU A 48 -1.90 -17.50 -10.90
CA GLU A 48 -3.08 -18.24 -11.35
C GLU A 48 -3.76 -18.84 -10.11
N PRO A 49 -5.09 -18.65 -9.92
CA PRO A 49 -5.80 -19.15 -8.74
C PRO A 49 -5.66 -20.66 -8.53
N GLY A 50 -5.58 -21.42 -9.63
CA GLY A 50 -5.38 -22.87 -9.61
C GLY A 50 -3.99 -23.31 -9.13
N ALA A 51 -2.99 -22.44 -9.24
CA ALA A 51 -1.63 -22.70 -8.75
C ALA A 51 -1.46 -22.22 -7.31
N TYR A 52 -1.75 -20.93 -7.05
CA TYR A 52 -1.66 -20.36 -5.71
C TYR A 52 -2.53 -19.09 -5.60
N SER A 53 -3.72 -19.22 -5.01
CA SER A 53 -4.69 -18.13 -4.91
C SER A 53 -4.39 -17.17 -3.74
N PHE A 54 -4.97 -15.95 -3.80
CA PHE A 54 -4.90 -15.03 -2.67
C PHE A 54 -5.58 -15.58 -1.41
N GLN A 55 -6.66 -16.34 -1.57
CA GLN A 55 -7.35 -17.01 -0.45
C GLN A 55 -6.42 -18.02 0.23
N GLN A 56 -5.61 -18.74 -0.54
CA GLN A 56 -4.59 -19.62 0.02
C GLN A 56 -3.51 -18.82 0.77
N LEU A 57 -3.03 -17.71 0.18
CA LEU A 57 -2.11 -16.80 0.86
C LEU A 57 -2.68 -16.25 2.18
N GLN A 58 -3.98 -15.99 2.27
CA GLN A 58 -4.61 -15.56 3.52
C GLN A 58 -4.59 -16.66 4.59
N LYS A 59 -4.83 -17.92 4.20
CA LYS A 59 -4.76 -19.07 5.12
C LYS A 59 -3.34 -19.29 5.63
N ASP A 60 -2.37 -19.24 4.72
CA ASP A 60 -0.96 -19.47 5.01
C ASP A 60 -0.31 -18.27 5.72
N LYS A 61 -0.97 -17.10 5.69
CA LYS A 61 -0.55 -15.79 6.23
C LYS A 61 0.66 -15.18 5.53
N LYS A 62 1.62 -16.01 5.10
CA LYS A 62 2.82 -15.61 4.36
C LYS A 62 3.28 -16.73 3.43
N THR A 63 4.03 -16.36 2.41
CA THR A 63 4.66 -17.30 1.47
C THR A 63 5.93 -16.71 0.87
N VAL A 64 6.75 -17.56 0.27
CA VAL A 64 7.83 -17.14 -0.62
C VAL A 64 7.26 -17.02 -2.03
N TRP A 65 7.31 -15.82 -2.60
CA TRP A 65 6.87 -15.57 -3.97
C TRP A 65 7.98 -15.98 -4.94
N ASP A 66 7.84 -17.17 -5.52
CA ASP A 66 8.82 -17.80 -6.40
C ASP A 66 8.34 -17.92 -7.86
N GLY A 67 9.04 -18.74 -8.66
CA GLY A 67 8.61 -19.08 -10.02
C GLY A 67 8.79 -17.98 -11.08
N VAL A 68 9.32 -16.81 -10.70
CA VAL A 68 9.53 -15.68 -11.62
C VAL A 68 10.73 -15.95 -12.53
N LYS A 69 10.49 -16.06 -13.85
CA LYS A 69 11.55 -16.32 -14.86
C LYS A 69 11.76 -15.17 -15.84
N ASN A 70 10.79 -14.25 -15.96
CA ASN A 70 10.90 -13.13 -16.88
C ASN A 70 11.98 -12.14 -16.40
N LYS A 71 12.94 -11.79 -17.25
CA LYS A 71 14.09 -10.92 -16.89
C LYS A 71 13.66 -9.54 -16.38
N LEU A 72 12.63 -8.95 -16.98
CA LEU A 72 12.09 -7.66 -16.53
C LEU A 72 11.36 -7.82 -15.19
N ALA A 73 10.60 -8.90 -15.01
CA ALA A 73 9.97 -9.21 -13.73
C ALA A 73 11.00 -9.42 -12.61
N LEU A 74 12.11 -10.13 -12.89
CA LEU A 74 13.23 -10.29 -11.95
C LEU A 74 13.91 -8.96 -11.62
N LYS A 75 14.08 -8.07 -12.61
CA LYS A 75 14.58 -6.71 -12.40
C LYS A 75 13.63 -5.87 -11.53
N HIS A 76 12.32 -6.06 -11.66
CA HIS A 76 11.35 -5.42 -10.78
C HIS A 76 11.38 -6.02 -9.38
N LEU A 77 11.45 -7.35 -9.27
CA LEU A 77 11.55 -8.05 -7.99
C LEU A 77 12.79 -7.61 -7.19
N SER A 78 13.92 -7.41 -7.86
CA SER A 78 15.16 -6.92 -7.22
C SER A 78 15.04 -5.52 -6.61
N GLN A 79 13.98 -4.77 -6.94
CA GLN A 79 13.72 -3.43 -6.42
C GLN A 79 12.70 -3.45 -5.26
N VAL A 80 12.07 -4.60 -4.99
CA VAL A 80 11.12 -4.77 -3.89
C VAL A 80 11.87 -4.67 -2.57
N LYS A 81 11.34 -3.86 -1.66
CA LYS A 81 11.88 -3.63 -0.33
C LYS A 81 10.88 -4.09 0.73
N LYS A 82 11.40 -4.33 1.94
CA LYS A 82 10.57 -4.60 3.11
C LYS A 82 9.55 -3.48 3.31
N GLY A 83 8.29 -3.86 3.49
CA GLY A 83 7.19 -2.93 3.73
C GLY A 83 6.44 -2.49 2.47
N ASP A 84 6.96 -2.78 1.27
CA ASP A 84 6.28 -2.46 0.01
C ASP A 84 4.90 -3.14 -0.07
N GLU A 85 3.92 -2.42 -0.62
CA GLU A 85 2.57 -2.93 -0.82
C GLU A 85 2.46 -3.64 -2.17
N ILE A 86 1.80 -4.80 -2.17
CA ILE A 86 1.66 -5.66 -3.34
C ILE A 86 0.19 -5.92 -3.60
N MET A 87 -0.30 -5.57 -4.77
CA MET A 87 -1.60 -5.98 -5.25
C MET A 87 -1.49 -7.38 -5.84
N VAL A 88 -2.21 -8.33 -5.27
CA VAL A 88 -2.29 -9.68 -5.81
C VAL A 88 -3.36 -9.69 -6.89
N TYR A 89 -2.96 -10.11 -8.08
CA TYR A 89 -3.78 -10.17 -9.27
C TYR A 89 -3.91 -11.62 -9.74
N HIS A 90 -5.14 -12.12 -9.80
CA HIS A 90 -5.46 -13.38 -10.42
C HIS A 90 -5.41 -13.25 -11.94
N THR A 91 -4.72 -14.19 -12.60
CA THR A 91 -4.65 -14.32 -14.05
C THR A 91 -5.12 -15.71 -14.49
N GLY A 92 -5.30 -15.90 -15.80
CA GLY A 92 -5.87 -17.12 -16.37
C GLY A 92 -7.38 -16.99 -16.54
N ASP A 93 -8.14 -17.89 -15.93
CA ASP A 93 -9.61 -17.93 -16.00
C ASP A 93 -10.25 -16.76 -15.23
N GLU A 94 -9.70 -16.42 -14.08
CA GLU A 94 -10.03 -15.20 -13.34
C GLU A 94 -9.00 -14.12 -13.66
N LYS A 95 -9.44 -12.98 -14.18
CA LYS A 95 -8.57 -11.84 -14.53
C LYS A 95 -8.95 -10.63 -13.69
N ALA A 96 -8.50 -10.58 -12.45
CA ALA A 96 -8.89 -9.54 -11.51
C ALA A 96 -7.83 -9.25 -10.44
N ALA A 97 -7.79 -8.01 -9.96
CA ALA A 97 -7.13 -7.69 -8.69
C ALA A 97 -8.03 -8.12 -7.53
N VAL A 98 -7.48 -8.84 -6.55
CA VAL A 98 -8.27 -9.52 -5.51
C VAL A 98 -7.89 -9.15 -4.09
N GLY A 99 -6.64 -8.72 -3.86
CA GLY A 99 -6.16 -8.50 -2.50
C GLY A 99 -4.87 -7.70 -2.43
N ILE A 100 -4.54 -7.30 -1.21
CA ILE A 100 -3.31 -6.61 -0.84
C ILE A 100 -2.46 -7.53 0.03
N ALA A 101 -1.20 -7.65 -0.34
CA ALA A 101 -0.12 -8.26 0.41
C ALA A 101 0.97 -7.22 0.70
N ARG A 102 1.96 -7.62 1.49
CA ARG A 102 3.13 -6.78 1.83
C ARG A 102 4.40 -7.59 1.80
N ALA A 103 5.48 -7.01 1.27
CA ALA A 103 6.80 -7.63 1.31
C ALA A 103 7.36 -7.64 2.74
N LEU A 104 7.81 -8.81 3.21
CA LEU A 104 8.40 -9.00 4.54
C LEU A 104 9.91 -8.69 4.56
N GLY A 105 10.54 -8.65 3.40
CA GLY A 105 11.97 -8.40 3.21
C GLY A 105 12.26 -7.86 1.81
N ALA A 106 13.54 -7.61 1.53
CA ALA A 106 14.02 -7.42 0.17
C ALA A 106 14.03 -8.76 -0.59
N ALA A 107 14.03 -8.72 -1.92
CA ALA A 107 14.21 -9.92 -2.71
C ALA A 107 15.61 -10.53 -2.51
N TYR A 108 15.68 -11.86 -2.56
CA TYR A 108 16.92 -12.62 -2.36
C TYR A 108 16.99 -13.80 -3.36
N PRO A 109 18.18 -14.35 -3.63
CA PRO A 109 18.34 -15.52 -4.49
C PRO A 109 17.48 -16.71 -4.01
N ASP A 110 16.81 -17.38 -4.94
CA ASP A 110 16.00 -18.56 -4.67
C ASP A 110 16.89 -19.69 -4.12
N PRO A 111 16.74 -20.10 -2.84
CA PRO A 111 17.56 -21.15 -2.24
C PRO A 111 17.33 -22.53 -2.88
N SER A 112 16.21 -22.72 -3.59
CA SER A 112 15.92 -23.94 -4.34
C SER A 112 16.63 -24.00 -5.71
N LYS A 113 17.28 -22.91 -6.14
CA LYS A 113 17.95 -22.80 -7.44
C LYS A 113 19.43 -22.57 -7.27
N LYS A 114 20.20 -23.04 -8.25
CA LYS A 114 21.65 -22.78 -8.32
C LYS A 114 21.99 -21.45 -9.00
N ASP A 115 21.00 -20.78 -9.60
CA ASP A 115 21.21 -19.50 -10.31
C ASP A 115 20.86 -18.32 -9.38
N PRO A 116 21.85 -17.50 -8.97
CA PRO A 116 21.63 -16.37 -8.07
C PRO A 116 20.79 -15.25 -8.70
N LYS A 117 20.53 -15.29 -10.01
CA LYS A 117 19.69 -14.31 -10.71
C LYS A 117 18.20 -14.62 -10.57
N LEU A 118 17.85 -15.85 -10.18
CA LEU A 118 16.47 -16.20 -9.88
C LEU A 118 16.17 -15.71 -8.47
N LEU A 119 15.40 -14.64 -8.38
CA LEU A 119 15.07 -13.99 -7.12
C LEU A 119 13.68 -14.41 -6.65
N VAL A 120 13.52 -14.44 -5.34
CA VAL A 120 12.24 -14.63 -4.64
C VAL A 120 12.08 -13.55 -3.58
N VAL A 121 10.87 -13.35 -3.08
CA VAL A 121 10.59 -12.43 -1.97
C VAL A 121 9.53 -13.02 -1.07
N GLU A 122 9.71 -12.92 0.25
CA GLU A 122 8.68 -13.35 1.19
C GLU A 122 7.61 -12.27 1.32
N ILE A 123 6.34 -12.65 1.18
CA ILE A 123 5.19 -11.75 1.26
C ILE A 123 4.17 -12.26 2.27
N ALA A 124 3.42 -11.35 2.89
CA ALA A 124 2.31 -11.68 3.77
C ALA A 124 0.99 -11.10 3.26
N ALA A 125 -0.11 -11.84 3.45
CA ALA A 125 -1.44 -11.31 3.22
C ALA A 125 -1.70 -10.13 4.17
N VAL A 126 -2.26 -9.04 3.66
CA VAL A 126 -2.71 -7.90 4.47
C VAL A 126 -4.23 -7.89 4.56
N LYS A 127 -4.92 -7.79 3.41
CA LYS A 127 -6.38 -7.79 3.35
C LYS A 127 -6.88 -8.09 1.94
N ALA A 128 -8.07 -8.68 1.85
CA ALA A 128 -8.81 -8.73 0.59
C ALA A 128 -9.27 -7.32 0.18
N LEU A 129 -9.45 -7.12 -1.12
CA LEU A 129 -10.22 -5.99 -1.63
C LEU A 129 -11.71 -6.20 -1.29
N SER A 130 -12.47 -5.12 -1.12
CA SER A 130 -13.92 -5.21 -0.81
C SER A 130 -14.71 -5.94 -1.91
N ARG A 131 -14.27 -5.80 -3.16
CA ARG A 131 -14.59 -6.71 -4.27
C ARG A 131 -13.39 -6.86 -5.19
N SER A 132 -13.38 -7.92 -5.98
CA SER A 132 -12.43 -8.06 -7.08
C SER A 132 -12.65 -6.97 -8.13
N VAL A 133 -11.57 -6.46 -8.71
CA VAL A 133 -11.62 -5.50 -9.83
C VAL A 133 -11.17 -6.20 -11.10
N ALA A 134 -12.10 -6.42 -12.02
CA ALA A 134 -11.84 -7.18 -13.23
C ALA A 134 -10.98 -6.41 -14.24
N LEU A 135 -10.23 -7.16 -15.07
CA LEU A 135 -9.42 -6.59 -16.15
C LEU A 135 -10.26 -5.76 -17.13
N SER A 136 -11.48 -6.19 -17.41
CA SER A 136 -12.42 -5.47 -18.28
C SER A 136 -12.76 -4.08 -17.72
N GLU A 137 -13.03 -3.98 -16.42
CA GLU A 137 -13.25 -2.70 -15.74
C GLU A 137 -11.99 -1.82 -15.78
N MET A 138 -10.82 -2.42 -15.54
CA MET A 138 -9.55 -1.68 -15.59
C MET A 138 -9.26 -1.13 -17.00
N LYS A 139 -9.56 -1.92 -18.04
CA LYS A 139 -9.42 -1.49 -19.45
C LYS A 139 -10.39 -0.37 -19.83
N ALA A 140 -11.61 -0.39 -19.28
CA ALA A 140 -12.61 0.65 -19.53
C ALA A 140 -12.24 2.00 -18.89
N ASN A 141 -11.32 2.01 -17.92
CA ASN A 141 -10.87 3.23 -17.27
C ASN A 141 -9.66 3.86 -18.01
N PRO A 142 -9.83 4.99 -18.73
CA PRO A 142 -8.74 5.58 -19.51
C PRO A 142 -7.55 6.03 -18.66
N LYS A 143 -7.76 6.32 -17.36
CA LYS A 143 -6.68 6.69 -16.44
C LYS A 143 -5.70 5.54 -16.16
N LEU A 144 -6.11 4.30 -16.42
CA LEU A 144 -5.25 3.12 -16.31
C LEU A 144 -4.57 2.73 -17.64
N GLY A 145 -4.77 3.48 -18.73
CA GLY A 145 -4.24 3.14 -20.05
C GLY A 145 -2.71 3.01 -20.12
N ARG A 146 -1.98 3.67 -19.21
CA ARG A 146 -0.51 3.55 -19.08
C ARG A 146 -0.05 2.48 -18.09
N CYS A 147 -0.96 1.71 -17.48
CA CYS A 147 -0.62 0.66 -16.54
C CYS A 147 0.05 -0.51 -17.27
N ASP A 148 1.18 -0.98 -16.74
CA ASP A 148 1.92 -2.09 -17.34
C ASP A 148 1.12 -3.40 -17.32
N LEU A 149 0.12 -3.54 -16.44
CA LEU A 149 -0.82 -4.66 -16.46
C LEU A 149 -1.53 -4.79 -17.81
N LEU A 150 -1.90 -3.64 -18.41
CA LEU A 150 -2.65 -3.58 -19.67
C LEU A 150 -1.72 -3.63 -20.88
N ARG A 151 -0.52 -3.03 -20.77
CA ARG A 151 0.45 -2.93 -21.88
C ARG A 151 1.33 -4.17 -22.03
N LEU A 152 1.64 -4.86 -20.94
CA LEU A 152 2.61 -5.96 -20.87
C LEU A 152 1.95 -7.21 -20.27
N PRO A 153 1.09 -7.92 -21.03
CA PRO A 153 0.29 -9.03 -20.50
C PRO A 153 1.12 -10.19 -19.94
N ARG A 154 2.31 -10.44 -20.52
CA ARG A 154 3.23 -11.52 -20.11
C ARG A 154 4.12 -11.15 -18.91
N LEU A 155 4.07 -9.91 -18.43
CA LEU A 155 4.84 -9.47 -17.26
C LEU A 155 4.07 -9.87 -15.99
N SER A 156 4.71 -10.61 -15.08
CA SER A 156 4.10 -11.15 -13.86
C SER A 156 4.32 -10.30 -12.62
N VAL A 157 5.38 -9.49 -12.59
CA VAL A 157 5.73 -8.56 -11.51
C VAL A 157 5.97 -7.20 -12.15
N MET A 158 5.26 -6.18 -11.68
CA MET A 158 5.32 -4.85 -12.27
C MET A 158 5.11 -3.75 -11.22
N PRO A 159 5.72 -2.56 -11.43
CA PRO A 159 5.43 -1.41 -10.60
C PRO A 159 4.02 -0.88 -10.88
N VAL A 160 3.41 -0.28 -9.87
CA VAL A 160 2.12 0.41 -9.96
C VAL A 160 2.31 1.82 -9.44
N SER A 161 1.91 2.83 -10.21
CA SER A 161 2.01 4.21 -9.71
C SER A 161 1.03 4.46 -8.56
N ASP A 162 1.31 5.47 -7.74
CA ASP A 162 0.42 5.82 -6.63
C ASP A 162 -1.00 6.16 -7.10
N GLU A 163 -1.10 6.80 -8.26
CA GLU A 163 -2.36 7.14 -8.90
C GLU A 163 -3.12 5.87 -9.34
N GLN A 164 -2.45 4.97 -10.05
CA GLN A 164 -3.05 3.70 -10.53
C GLN A 164 -3.55 2.86 -9.35
N TRP A 165 -2.75 2.72 -8.30
CA TRP A 165 -3.12 2.01 -7.08
C TRP A 165 -4.36 2.61 -6.42
N THR A 166 -4.42 3.94 -6.33
CA THR A 166 -5.55 4.65 -5.73
C THR A 166 -6.82 4.46 -6.55
N ILE A 167 -6.72 4.50 -7.88
CA ILE A 167 -7.84 4.24 -8.78
C ILE A 167 -8.36 2.82 -8.60
N ILE A 168 -7.48 1.80 -8.63
CA ILE A 168 -7.91 0.40 -8.48
C ILE A 168 -8.56 0.17 -7.11
N LYS A 169 -7.99 0.71 -6.02
CA LYS A 169 -8.61 0.63 -4.69
C LYS A 169 -9.97 1.33 -4.62
N ARG A 170 -10.18 2.41 -5.37
CA ARG A 170 -11.47 3.11 -5.43
C ARG A 170 -12.48 2.27 -6.22
N MET A 171 -12.08 1.68 -7.35
CA MET A 171 -12.92 0.77 -8.13
C MET A 171 -13.38 -0.41 -7.28
N ALA A 172 -12.50 -0.96 -6.44
CA ALA A 172 -12.86 -2.04 -5.52
C ALA A 172 -13.92 -1.67 -4.45
N ARG A 173 -14.24 -0.39 -4.26
CA ARG A 173 -15.23 0.09 -3.27
C ARG A 173 -16.52 0.60 -3.91
N ALA A 174 -16.56 0.68 -5.23
CA ALA A 174 -17.71 1.09 -6.02
C ALA A 174 -18.60 -0.12 -6.29
#